data_AF-A0A2L2PBL3-F1
#
_entry.id   AF-A0A2L2PBL3-F1
#
_cell.length_a   1.000
_cell.length_b   1.000
_cell.length_c   1.000
_cell.angle_alpha   90.00
_cell.angle_beta   90.00
_cell.angle_gamma   90.00
#
_symmetry.space_group_name_H-M   'P 1'
#
loop_
_entity.id
_entity.type
_entity.pdbx_description
1 polymer ?
#
loop_
_entity_poly.entity_id
_entity_poly.type
_entity_poly.pdbx_seq_one_letter_code
_entity_poly.pdbx_strand_id
1 'polypeptide(L)'
;DKEKKDEYIVVFSRSTTRLILNEAELILALAQEFQMRVVTVSLEEQSFSSIIQVISGAFMLVSMHGAQLITSLFLPRAATVVELFPFAVNPEQYTPYKTLTSLPGMELHYVSWRNIREENTVIHPQRPWEQGGIAHLEKEEQERIMASKDVPRHLCCRNPEWLFRIYQDTLVDIPSFLGVLREAMKTKPNLKKVKTASTVHPGRVREACCQTSIQTPNEAKLTVSWQIPWNLKYLKVREVKYEVWIQEQGENTYMPYILPQLNYTFSDNIKPFTTYLVWVR
;
A
#
# COMPACT_ATOMS: atom_id res chain seq x y z
N ASP A 1 -32.94 -4.25 4.91
CA ASP A 1 -32.21 -3.28 4.08
C ASP A 1 -30.82 -3.05 4.63
N LYS A 2 -29.78 -3.40 3.86
CA LYS A 2 -28.39 -3.10 4.24
C LYS A 2 -28.14 -1.65 3.86
N GLU A 3 -27.67 -0.83 4.80
CA GLU A 3 -27.12 0.50 4.53
C GLU A 3 -26.29 0.44 3.24
N LYS A 4 -26.76 1.10 2.17
CA LYS A 4 -25.89 1.43 1.05
C LYS A 4 -24.79 2.30 1.67
N LYS A 5 -23.61 1.71 1.91
CA LYS A 5 -22.42 2.52 2.17
C LYS A 5 -22.36 3.55 1.04
N ASP A 6 -22.28 4.83 1.38
CA ASP A 6 -22.04 5.89 0.41
C ASP A 6 -20.70 5.61 -0.27
N GLU A 7 -20.73 4.95 -1.42
CA GLU A 7 -19.57 4.67 -2.24
C GLU A 7 -19.05 5.99 -2.83
N TYR A 8 -17.74 6.09 -2.97
CA TYR A 8 -17.10 7.30 -3.46
C TYR A 8 -15.84 7.00 -4.24
N ILE A 9 -15.52 7.93 -5.13
CA ILE A 9 -14.32 7.90 -5.95
C ILE A 9 -13.30 8.83 -5.32
N VAL A 10 -12.04 8.43 -5.31
CA VAL A 10 -10.92 9.27 -4.87
C VAL A 10 -10.12 9.68 -6.09
N VAL A 11 -9.82 10.96 -6.20
CA VAL A 11 -8.91 11.52 -7.21
C VAL A 11 -7.67 12.06 -6.49
N PHE A 12 -6.49 11.61 -6.89
CA PHE A 12 -5.25 12.23 -6.43
C PHE A 12 -5.00 13.53 -7.17
N SER A 13 -4.99 14.63 -6.42
CA SER A 13 -4.54 15.93 -6.89
C SER A 13 -3.05 16.11 -6.68
N ARG A 14 -2.47 17.02 -7.44
CA ARG A 14 -1.05 17.40 -7.40
C ARG A 14 -0.94 18.89 -7.65
N SER A 15 0.05 19.54 -7.05
CA SER A 15 0.27 20.99 -7.20
C SER A 15 1.61 21.35 -7.85
N THR A 16 2.52 20.38 -8.03
CA THR A 16 3.89 20.65 -8.49
C THR A 16 4.22 20.09 -9.87
N THR A 17 3.94 18.81 -10.11
CA THR A 17 4.32 18.11 -11.34
C THR A 17 3.29 17.06 -11.73
N ARG A 18 3.17 16.76 -13.03
CA ARG A 18 2.21 15.76 -13.55
C ARG A 18 0.78 16.14 -13.18
N LEU A 19 0.45 17.40 -13.42
CA LEU A 19 -0.85 17.96 -13.10
C LEU A 19 -1.93 17.41 -14.04
N ILE A 20 -3.13 17.23 -13.51
CA ILE A 20 -4.35 17.09 -14.31
C ILE A 20 -4.89 18.51 -14.51
N LEU A 21 -4.73 19.06 -15.71
CA LEU A 21 -5.00 20.48 -15.96
C LEU A 21 -6.48 20.85 -15.85
N ASN A 22 -7.37 19.91 -16.15
CA ASN A 22 -8.82 20.04 -16.03
C ASN A 22 -9.39 19.14 -14.91
N GLU A 23 -8.73 19.11 -13.74
CA GLU A 23 -9.13 18.28 -12.61
C GLU A 23 -10.61 18.47 -12.21
N ALA A 24 -11.11 19.71 -12.19
CA ALA A 24 -12.50 20.00 -11.87
C ALA A 24 -13.49 19.36 -12.86
N GLU A 25 -13.18 19.37 -14.15
CA GLU A 25 -14.01 18.71 -15.18
C GLU A 25 -13.98 17.19 -15.01
N LEU A 26 -12.80 16.63 -14.71
CA LEU A 26 -12.64 15.20 -14.44
C LEU A 26 -13.48 14.76 -13.22
N ILE A 27 -13.42 15.53 -12.13
CA ILE A 27 -14.20 15.28 -10.91
C ILE A 27 -15.70 15.30 -11.23
N LEU A 28 -16.17 16.33 -11.93
CA LEU A 28 -17.59 16.46 -12.30
C LEU A 28 -18.04 15.30 -13.19
N ALA A 29 -17.23 14.95 -14.19
CA ALA A 29 -17.52 13.85 -15.11
C ALA A 29 -17.59 12.50 -14.39
N LEU A 30 -16.67 12.22 -13.46
CA LEU A 30 -16.70 11.01 -12.63
C LEU A 30 -17.94 10.97 -11.73
N ALA A 31 -18.28 12.09 -11.09
CA ALA A 31 -19.44 12.19 -10.23
C ALA A 31 -20.74 11.90 -11.00
N GLN A 32 -20.87 12.46 -12.21
CA GLN A 32 -22.02 12.27 -13.09
C GLN A 32 -22.10 10.84 -13.66
N GLU A 33 -20.99 10.29 -14.14
CA GLU A 33 -20.95 8.95 -14.75
C GLU A 33 -21.34 7.87 -13.72
N PHE A 34 -20.83 7.96 -12.49
CA PHE A 34 -21.03 6.92 -11.49
C PHE A 34 -22.12 7.22 -10.46
N GLN A 35 -22.67 8.44 -10.45
CA GLN A 35 -23.62 8.90 -9.43
C GLN A 35 -23.07 8.71 -8.00
N MET A 36 -21.77 9.01 -7.83
CA MET A 36 -21.02 8.88 -6.58
C MET A 36 -20.38 10.21 -6.22
N ARG A 37 -20.18 10.47 -4.92
CA ARG A 37 -19.34 11.59 -4.51
C ARG A 37 -17.90 11.33 -4.92
N VAL A 38 -17.20 12.39 -5.30
CA VAL A 38 -15.78 12.35 -5.65
C VAL A 38 -15.03 13.17 -4.61
N VAL A 39 -13.98 12.59 -4.04
CA VAL A 39 -13.15 13.17 -2.99
C VAL A 39 -11.74 13.36 -3.54
N THR A 40 -11.15 14.53 -3.35
CA THR A 40 -9.76 14.78 -3.72
C THR A 40 -8.83 14.54 -2.53
N VAL A 41 -7.64 14.02 -2.82
CA VAL A 41 -6.55 13.85 -1.85
C VAL A 41 -5.24 14.33 -2.44
N SER A 42 -4.36 14.90 -1.62
CA SER A 42 -3.05 15.41 -2.04
C SER A 42 -2.01 15.08 -0.97
N LEU A 43 -0.85 14.58 -1.38
CA LEU A 43 0.28 14.33 -0.47
C LEU A 43 0.94 15.63 -0.01
N GLU A 44 0.74 16.71 -0.76
CA GLU A 44 1.24 18.05 -0.44
C GLU A 44 0.40 18.73 0.65
N GLU A 45 -0.90 18.39 0.74
CA GLU A 45 -1.84 19.05 1.66
C GLU A 45 -2.25 18.18 2.86
N GLN A 46 -2.23 16.86 2.71
CA GLN A 46 -2.77 15.92 3.69
C GLN A 46 -1.71 14.95 4.19
N SER A 47 -1.85 14.52 5.45
CA SER A 47 -0.98 13.47 5.99
C SER A 47 -1.26 12.12 5.32
N PHE A 48 -0.22 11.30 5.20
CA PHE A 48 -0.34 9.96 4.60
C PHE A 48 -1.38 9.08 5.31
N SER A 49 -1.48 9.17 6.64
CA SER A 49 -2.48 8.42 7.41
C SER A 49 -3.91 8.86 7.11
N SER A 50 -4.14 10.16 6.92
CA SER A 50 -5.45 10.71 6.51
C SER A 50 -5.83 10.21 5.11
N ILE A 51 -4.88 10.23 4.18
CA ILE A 51 -5.09 9.73 2.82
C ILE A 51 -5.45 8.23 2.83
N ILE A 52 -4.73 7.42 3.63
CA ILE A 52 -5.06 5.99 3.79
C ILE A 52 -6.48 5.81 4.33
N GLN A 53 -6.92 6.61 5.30
CA GLN A 53 -8.27 6.51 5.86
C GLN A 53 -9.34 6.75 4.80
N VAL A 54 -9.13 7.74 3.92
CA VAL A 54 -10.02 8.04 2.78
C VAL A 54 -9.96 6.92 1.74
N ILE A 55 -8.77 6.46 1.36
CA ILE A 55 -8.63 5.42 0.33
C ILE A 55 -9.20 4.06 0.79
N SER A 56 -9.12 3.75 2.08
CA SER A 56 -9.61 2.48 2.64
C SER A 56 -11.11 2.24 2.48
N GLY A 57 -11.88 3.29 2.18
CA GLY A 57 -13.32 3.20 1.91
C GLY A 57 -13.71 3.46 0.45
N ALA A 58 -12.77 3.73 -0.44
CA ALA A 58 -13.04 4.19 -1.79
C ALA A 58 -13.45 3.04 -2.73
N PHE A 59 -14.41 3.31 -3.61
CA PHE A 59 -14.82 2.40 -4.68
C PHE A 59 -13.81 2.40 -5.84
N MET A 60 -13.20 3.56 -6.08
CA MET A 60 -12.26 3.77 -7.17
C MET A 60 -11.21 4.79 -6.76
N LEU A 61 -9.97 4.58 -7.20
CA LEU A 61 -8.86 5.51 -7.08
C LEU A 61 -8.40 5.93 -8.48
N VAL A 62 -8.43 7.22 -8.78
CA VAL A 62 -7.98 7.80 -10.04
C VAL A 62 -6.74 8.66 -9.77
N SER A 63 -5.67 8.44 -10.54
CA SER A 63 -4.43 9.21 -10.37
C SER A 63 -3.59 9.21 -11.63
N MET A 64 -2.89 10.32 -11.87
CA MET A 64 -1.69 10.31 -12.73
C MET A 64 -0.67 9.30 -12.22
N HIS A 65 0.02 8.63 -13.15
CA HIS A 65 1.11 7.69 -12.87
C HIS A 65 2.12 8.32 -11.91
N GLY A 66 2.43 7.65 -10.80
CA GLY A 66 3.43 8.10 -9.85
C GLY A 66 3.43 7.31 -8.55
N ALA A 67 4.45 7.51 -7.72
CA ALA A 67 4.66 6.77 -6.46
C ALA A 67 3.44 6.71 -5.54
N GLN A 68 2.60 7.75 -5.55
CA GLN A 68 1.39 7.85 -4.71
C GLN A 68 0.36 6.73 -4.96
N LEU A 69 0.34 6.14 -6.15
CA LEU A 69 -0.53 5.00 -6.47
C LEU A 69 -0.21 3.76 -5.63
N ILE A 70 0.91 3.71 -4.91
CA ILE A 70 1.17 2.66 -3.91
C ILE A 70 0.09 2.60 -2.82
N THR A 71 -0.60 3.72 -2.57
CA THR A 71 -1.73 3.77 -1.63
C THR A 71 -2.91 2.91 -2.07
N SER A 72 -2.97 2.48 -3.34
CA SER A 72 -3.93 1.48 -3.82
C SER A 72 -3.88 0.17 -3.03
N LEU A 73 -2.77 -0.13 -2.32
CA LEU A 73 -2.70 -1.26 -1.38
C LEU A 73 -3.79 -1.25 -0.32
N PHE A 74 -4.28 -0.07 0.05
CA PHE A 74 -5.28 0.10 1.09
C PHE A 74 -6.71 0.10 0.56
N LEU A 75 -6.91 0.06 -0.76
CA LEU A 75 -8.24 0.00 -1.33
C LEU A 75 -8.98 -1.27 -0.88
N PRO A 76 -10.31 -1.18 -0.70
CA PRO A 76 -11.10 -2.36 -0.44
C PRO A 76 -11.05 -3.29 -1.66
N ARG A 77 -11.19 -4.59 -1.40
CA ARG A 77 -11.33 -5.61 -2.44
C ARG A 77 -12.46 -5.24 -3.41
N ALA A 78 -12.29 -5.58 -4.67
CA ALA A 78 -13.15 -5.20 -5.77
C ALA A 78 -13.17 -3.70 -6.11
N ALA A 79 -12.37 -2.86 -5.45
CA ALA A 79 -12.18 -1.49 -5.89
C ALA A 79 -11.42 -1.42 -7.21
N THR A 80 -11.49 -0.26 -7.86
CA THR A 80 -10.87 -0.01 -9.16
C THR A 80 -9.73 0.99 -9.04
N VAL A 81 -8.55 0.63 -9.55
CA VAL A 81 -7.41 1.55 -9.72
C VAL A 81 -7.42 2.02 -11.17
N VAL A 82 -7.48 3.33 -11.35
CA VAL A 82 -7.45 4.00 -12.65
C VAL A 82 -6.18 4.82 -12.74
N GLU A 83 -5.25 4.34 -13.55
CA GLU A 83 -3.94 4.94 -13.74
C GLU A 83 -3.90 5.74 -15.05
N LEU A 84 -3.61 7.04 -14.93
CA LEU A 84 -3.51 7.95 -16.07
C LEU A 84 -2.04 8.11 -16.48
N PHE A 85 -1.76 7.98 -17.77
CA PHE A 85 -0.42 8.14 -18.34
C PHE A 85 -0.36 9.38 -19.25
N PRO A 86 0.69 10.21 -19.13
CA PRO A 86 0.89 11.35 -20.03
C PRO A 86 1.21 10.88 -21.45
N PHE A 87 1.34 11.84 -22.36
CA PHE A 87 1.64 11.57 -23.76
C PHE A 87 2.98 10.83 -23.94
N ALA A 88 3.07 10.01 -24.99
CA ALA A 88 4.22 9.15 -25.31
C ALA A 88 4.61 8.09 -24.24
N VAL A 89 3.93 8.02 -23.10
CA VAL A 89 4.20 6.98 -22.10
C VAL A 89 3.31 5.76 -22.32
N ASN A 90 3.92 4.60 -22.51
CA ASN A 90 3.22 3.35 -22.79
C ASN A 90 2.81 2.60 -21.51
N PRO A 91 1.50 2.45 -21.21
CA PRO A 91 1.02 1.76 -20.01
C PRO A 91 1.46 0.30 -19.88
N GLU A 92 1.80 -0.38 -20.97
CA GLU A 92 2.23 -1.79 -20.95
C GLU A 92 3.71 -1.96 -20.59
N GLN A 93 4.50 -0.88 -20.59
CA GLN A 93 5.93 -0.92 -20.26
C GLN A 93 6.21 -0.46 -18.82
N TYR A 94 5.29 0.27 -18.19
CA TYR A 94 5.45 0.82 -16.84
C TYR A 94 4.30 0.36 -15.96
N THR A 95 4.35 -0.90 -15.55
CA THR A 95 3.22 -1.64 -14.96
C THR A 95 3.36 -2.02 -13.46
N PRO A 96 4.06 -1.26 -12.59
CA PRO A 96 4.20 -1.66 -11.19
C PRO A 96 2.84 -1.77 -10.48
N TYR A 97 1.89 -0.88 -10.80
CA TYR A 97 0.56 -0.91 -10.18
C TYR A 97 -0.37 -1.95 -10.79
N LYS A 98 -0.30 -2.18 -12.11
CA LYS A 98 -0.93 -3.35 -12.74
C LYS A 98 -0.48 -4.64 -12.05
N THR A 99 0.83 -4.79 -11.81
CA THR A 99 1.40 -5.93 -11.08
C THR A 99 0.86 -6.00 -9.65
N LEU A 100 0.88 -4.89 -8.93
CA LEU A 100 0.34 -4.79 -7.57
C LEU A 100 -1.11 -5.25 -7.50
N THR A 101 -1.98 -4.78 -8.40
CA THR A 101 -3.40 -5.17 -8.40
C THR A 101 -3.63 -6.66 -8.66
N SER A 102 -2.67 -7.32 -9.32
CA SER A 102 -2.70 -8.76 -9.62
C SER A 102 -2.12 -9.65 -8.52
N LEU A 103 -1.52 -9.07 -7.47
CA LEU A 103 -0.96 -9.84 -6.37
C LEU A 103 -2.07 -10.64 -5.65
N PRO A 104 -1.77 -11.88 -5.19
CA PRO A 104 -2.74 -12.68 -4.45
C PRO A 104 -3.32 -11.94 -3.24
N GLY A 105 -4.65 -11.91 -3.16
CA GLY A 105 -5.38 -11.28 -2.05
C GLY A 105 -5.67 -9.79 -2.21
N MET A 106 -5.12 -9.11 -3.21
CA MET A 106 -5.45 -7.71 -3.53
C MET A 106 -6.87 -7.59 -4.09
N GLU A 107 -7.20 -8.46 -5.06
CA GLU A 107 -8.55 -8.51 -5.68
C GLU A 107 -8.97 -7.11 -6.18
N LEU A 108 -8.05 -6.37 -6.81
CA LEU A 108 -8.31 -5.04 -7.35
C LEU A 108 -8.52 -5.13 -8.87
N HIS A 109 -9.38 -4.25 -9.39
CA HIS A 109 -9.56 -4.09 -10.83
C HIS A 109 -8.68 -2.96 -11.35
N TYR A 110 -7.79 -3.23 -12.29
CA TYR A 110 -6.87 -2.24 -12.84
C TYR A 110 -7.32 -1.73 -14.21
N VAL A 111 -7.25 -0.42 -14.38
CA VAL A 111 -7.55 0.28 -15.63
C VAL A 111 -6.44 1.29 -15.90
N SER A 112 -5.95 1.32 -17.14
CA SER A 112 -5.04 2.37 -17.60
C SER A 112 -5.71 3.23 -18.66
N TRP A 113 -5.49 4.54 -18.56
CA TRP A 113 -5.80 5.50 -19.62
C TRP A 113 -4.52 6.21 -20.04
N ARG A 114 -4.31 6.41 -21.34
CA ARG A 114 -3.15 7.12 -21.88
C ARG A 114 -3.62 8.34 -22.64
N ASN A 115 -2.96 9.48 -22.42
CA ASN A 115 -3.12 10.61 -23.31
C ASN A 115 -2.48 10.28 -24.68
N ILE A 116 -3.31 10.21 -25.72
CA ILE A 116 -2.86 9.99 -27.10
C ILE A 116 -2.75 11.30 -27.91
N ARG A 117 -3.17 12.43 -27.34
CA ARG A 117 -3.19 13.75 -27.99
C ARG A 117 -2.06 14.61 -27.47
N GLU A 118 -1.15 14.99 -28.35
CA GLU A 118 -0.02 15.84 -27.98
C GLU A 118 -0.48 17.24 -27.62
N GLU A 119 -1.52 17.76 -28.27
CA GLU A 119 -2.15 19.04 -27.97
C GLU A 119 -2.69 19.14 -26.54
N ASN A 120 -2.96 18.00 -25.91
CA ASN A 120 -3.42 17.89 -24.52
C ASN A 120 -2.25 17.81 -23.51
N THR A 121 -1.05 18.22 -23.90
CA THR A 121 0.17 18.05 -23.12
C THR A 121 0.86 19.40 -22.89
N VAL A 122 1.22 19.69 -21.64
CA VAL A 122 2.07 20.85 -21.29
C VAL A 122 3.44 20.35 -20.84
N ILE A 123 4.48 20.77 -21.56
CA ILE A 123 5.88 20.42 -21.31
C ILE A 123 6.60 21.53 -20.54
N HIS A 124 7.66 21.15 -19.83
CA HIS A 124 8.43 22.07 -18.98
C HIS A 124 9.94 21.91 -19.19
N PRO A 125 10.48 22.23 -20.38
CA PRO A 125 11.88 21.96 -20.72
C PRO A 125 12.90 22.70 -19.83
N GLN A 126 12.47 23.77 -19.15
CA GLN A 126 13.31 24.61 -18.28
C GLN A 126 13.33 24.16 -16.81
N ARG A 127 12.57 23.13 -16.42
CA ARG A 127 12.62 22.59 -15.05
C ARG A 127 14.00 21.96 -14.75
N PRO A 128 14.30 21.66 -13.48
CA PRO A 128 15.43 20.77 -13.15
C PRO A 128 15.31 19.43 -13.88
N TRP A 129 16.44 18.78 -14.19
CA TRP A 129 16.45 17.53 -14.96
C TRP A 129 15.70 16.40 -14.24
N GLU A 130 15.72 16.40 -12.90
CA GLU A 130 15.00 15.44 -12.05
C GLU A 130 13.46 15.55 -12.21
N GLN A 131 12.99 16.68 -12.73
CA GLN A 131 11.58 16.98 -13.00
C GLN A 131 11.28 17.07 -14.51
N GLY A 132 12.13 16.46 -15.34
CA GLY A 132 11.91 16.33 -16.79
C GLY A 132 12.37 17.51 -17.63
N GLY A 133 13.10 18.48 -17.07
CA GLY A 133 13.69 19.54 -17.88
C GLY A 133 14.87 19.03 -18.71
N ILE A 134 14.99 19.54 -19.93
CA ILE A 134 15.97 19.11 -20.94
C ILE A 134 16.91 20.23 -21.37
N ALA A 135 16.79 21.45 -20.81
CA ALA A 135 17.61 22.60 -21.17
C ALA A 135 19.13 22.38 -20.97
N HIS A 136 19.51 21.41 -20.14
CA HIS A 136 20.89 21.02 -19.87
C HIS A 136 21.53 20.12 -20.95
N LEU A 137 20.73 19.63 -21.90
CA LEU A 137 21.18 18.74 -22.98
C LEU A 137 21.58 19.55 -24.22
N GLU A 138 22.33 18.93 -25.13
CA GLU A 138 22.61 19.50 -26.45
C GLU A 138 21.32 19.73 -27.25
N LYS A 139 21.29 20.76 -28.10
CA LYS A 139 20.08 21.15 -28.85
C LYS A 139 19.52 20.02 -29.71
N GLU A 140 20.38 19.26 -30.36
CA GLU A 140 19.99 18.11 -31.19
C GLU A 140 19.25 17.05 -30.36
N GLU A 141 19.72 16.77 -29.15
CA GLU A 141 19.07 15.82 -28.24
C GLU A 141 17.74 16.36 -27.71
N GLN A 142 17.67 17.67 -27.42
CA GLN A 142 16.41 18.31 -27.04
C GLN A 142 15.36 18.18 -28.15
N GLU A 143 15.73 18.47 -29.40
CA GLU A 143 14.87 18.34 -30.57
C GLU A 143 14.41 16.89 -30.80
N ARG A 144 15.34 15.93 -30.67
CA ARG A 144 15.04 14.49 -30.75
C ARG A 144 14.01 14.07 -29.70
N ILE A 145 14.22 14.47 -28.44
CA ILE A 145 13.32 14.16 -27.32
C ILE A 145 11.95 14.78 -27.55
N MET A 146 11.88 16.05 -27.98
CA MET A 146 10.62 16.74 -28.24
C MET A 146 9.83 16.12 -29.40
N ALA A 147 10.51 15.65 -30.43
CA ALA A 147 9.89 14.99 -31.58
C ALA A 147 9.36 13.57 -31.29
N SER A 148 9.81 12.93 -30.21
CA SER A 148 9.44 11.54 -29.93
C SER A 148 7.94 11.33 -29.63
N LYS A 149 7.41 10.15 -29.97
CA LYS A 149 5.97 9.83 -29.82
C LYS A 149 5.72 8.61 -28.94
N ASP A 150 6.76 7.88 -28.58
CA ASP A 150 6.73 6.79 -27.62
C ASP A 150 8.10 6.70 -26.96
N VAL A 151 8.14 6.49 -25.63
CA VAL A 151 9.39 6.31 -24.90
C VAL A 151 9.85 4.85 -25.05
N PRO A 152 11.03 4.59 -25.64
CA PRO A 152 11.56 3.24 -25.73
C PRO A 152 11.81 2.63 -24.34
N ARG A 153 11.91 1.30 -24.30
CA ARG A 153 12.37 0.60 -23.11
C ARG A 153 13.77 1.08 -22.74
N HIS A 154 13.95 1.39 -21.46
CA HIS A 154 15.18 1.93 -20.93
C HIS A 154 15.37 1.42 -19.50
N LEU A 155 16.61 1.52 -19.00
CA LEU A 155 16.87 1.29 -17.59
C LEU A 155 16.42 2.52 -16.80
N CYS A 156 15.64 2.29 -15.73
CA CYS A 156 14.96 3.35 -15.01
C CYS A 156 15.87 4.50 -14.55
N CYS A 157 15.17 5.63 -14.47
CA CYS A 157 15.28 6.68 -13.45
C CYS A 157 16.17 7.87 -13.82
N ARG A 158 17.00 7.74 -14.86
CA ARG A 158 17.86 8.84 -15.32
C ARG A 158 17.82 9.06 -16.83
N ASN A 159 16.95 8.35 -17.55
CA ASN A 159 16.78 8.56 -18.98
C ASN A 159 16.07 9.92 -19.21
N PRO A 160 16.68 10.89 -19.94
CA PRO A 160 16.10 12.22 -20.09
C PRO A 160 14.79 12.25 -20.88
N GLU A 161 14.65 11.39 -21.89
CA GLU A 161 13.42 11.27 -22.67
C GLU A 161 12.25 10.77 -21.80
N TRP A 162 12.50 9.75 -20.99
CA TRP A 162 11.54 9.26 -20.00
C TRP A 162 11.14 10.36 -19.02
N LEU A 163 12.11 11.05 -18.42
CA LEU A 163 11.82 12.11 -17.46
C LEU A 163 11.01 13.24 -18.13
N PHE A 164 11.39 13.63 -19.34
CA PHE A 164 10.66 14.63 -20.12
C PHE A 164 9.21 14.23 -20.39
N ARG A 165 8.94 12.97 -20.76
CA ARG A 165 7.58 12.49 -21.06
C ARG A 165 6.75 12.21 -19.80
N ILE A 166 7.35 11.64 -18.75
CA ILE A 166 6.59 11.28 -17.56
C ILE A 166 6.19 12.50 -16.72
N TYR A 167 6.98 13.58 -16.74
CA TYR A 167 6.73 14.80 -15.95
C TYR A 167 5.83 15.85 -16.62
N GLN A 168 5.24 15.50 -17.76
CA GLN A 168 4.31 16.37 -18.46
C GLN A 168 3.01 16.55 -17.67
N ASP A 169 2.45 17.75 -17.74
CA ASP A 169 1.10 18.00 -17.27
C ASP A 169 0.11 17.66 -18.38
N THR A 170 -1.06 17.15 -18.02
CA THR A 170 -1.99 16.52 -18.96
C THR A 170 -3.38 17.14 -18.85
N LEU A 171 -3.93 17.55 -19.98
CA LEU A 171 -5.35 17.83 -20.16
C LEU A 171 -6.06 16.52 -20.48
N VAL A 172 -6.90 16.02 -19.57
CA VAL A 172 -7.57 14.73 -19.76
C VAL A 172 -8.72 14.90 -20.75
N ASP A 173 -8.69 14.14 -21.84
CA ASP A 173 -9.83 14.04 -22.77
C ASP A 173 -10.95 13.25 -22.09
N ILE A 174 -11.92 13.97 -21.50
CA ILE A 174 -13.00 13.38 -20.71
C ILE A 174 -13.79 12.32 -21.49
N PRO A 175 -14.20 12.51 -22.76
CA PRO A 175 -14.92 11.49 -23.50
C PRO A 175 -14.11 10.20 -23.70
N SER A 176 -12.84 10.30 -24.08
CA SER A 176 -11.92 9.15 -24.20
C SER A 176 -11.74 8.44 -22.87
N PHE A 177 -11.51 9.21 -21.81
CA PHE A 177 -11.34 8.70 -20.45
C PHE A 177 -12.57 7.92 -19.96
N LEU A 178 -13.77 8.50 -20.06
CA LEU A 178 -15.01 7.82 -19.69
C LEU A 178 -15.29 6.61 -20.58
N GLY A 179 -14.93 6.68 -21.87
CA GLY A 179 -15.02 5.53 -22.78
C GLY A 179 -14.22 4.33 -22.28
N VAL A 180 -12.96 4.55 -21.90
CA VAL A 180 -12.10 3.50 -21.31
C VAL A 180 -12.71 2.96 -20.02
N LEU A 181 -13.20 3.84 -19.14
CA LEU A 181 -13.81 3.42 -17.88
C LEU A 181 -15.06 2.58 -18.10
N ARG A 182 -15.97 2.97 -18.99
CA ARG A 182 -17.19 2.19 -19.28
C ARG A 182 -16.86 0.78 -19.74
N GLU A 183 -15.93 0.64 -20.67
CA GLU A 183 -15.52 -0.67 -21.16
C GLU A 183 -14.89 -1.52 -20.05
N ALA A 184 -14.02 -0.91 -19.24
CA ALA A 184 -13.41 -1.60 -18.11
C ALA A 184 -14.45 -2.03 -17.06
N MET A 185 -15.47 -1.20 -16.80
CA MET A 185 -16.50 -1.52 -15.82
C MET A 185 -17.41 -2.68 -16.26
N LYS A 186 -17.54 -2.96 -17.57
CA LYS A 186 -18.23 -4.14 -18.08
C LYS A 186 -17.48 -5.44 -17.78
N THR A 187 -16.14 -5.40 -17.79
CA THR A 187 -15.28 -6.56 -17.56
C THR A 187 -14.88 -6.72 -16.09
N LYS A 188 -15.27 -5.77 -15.23
CA LYS A 188 -14.98 -5.79 -13.79
C LYS A 188 -15.50 -7.10 -13.17
N PRO A 189 -14.61 -7.98 -12.69
CA PRO A 189 -15.02 -9.26 -12.13
C PRO A 189 -15.86 -9.03 -10.87
N ASN A 190 -16.94 -9.81 -10.74
CA ASN A 190 -17.84 -9.72 -9.59
C ASN A 190 -17.19 -10.43 -8.39
N LEU A 191 -16.22 -9.78 -7.77
CA LEU A 191 -15.35 -10.30 -6.71
C LEU A 191 -16.07 -10.50 -5.35
N LYS A 192 -17.41 -10.45 -5.33
CA LYS A 192 -18.26 -10.51 -4.12
C LYS A 192 -18.15 -11.81 -3.31
N LYS A 193 -17.28 -12.77 -3.64
CA LYS A 193 -17.25 -14.09 -2.99
C LYS A 193 -15.87 -14.76 -2.84
N VAL A 194 -14.74 -14.08 -2.97
CA VAL A 194 -13.47 -14.72 -2.62
C VAL A 194 -13.18 -14.49 -1.13
N LYS A 195 -13.73 -15.35 -0.27
CA LYS A 195 -13.24 -15.48 1.12
C LYS A 195 -11.85 -16.10 1.07
N THR A 196 -10.82 -15.29 0.86
CA THR A 196 -9.46 -15.70 1.21
C THR A 196 -9.37 -15.65 2.73
N ALA A 197 -9.35 -16.82 3.36
CA ALA A 197 -8.98 -16.96 4.75
C ALA A 197 -7.49 -16.59 4.88
N SER A 198 -7.17 -15.31 5.06
CA SER A 198 -5.85 -14.96 5.58
C SER A 198 -5.85 -15.40 7.04
N THR A 199 -5.26 -16.55 7.33
CA THR A 199 -4.91 -16.93 8.70
C THR A 199 -3.81 -16.00 9.18
N VAL A 200 -4.19 -14.82 9.63
CA VAL A 200 -3.27 -13.92 10.33
C VAL A 200 -3.05 -14.54 11.69
N HIS A 201 -1.81 -14.94 11.97
CA HIS A 201 -1.43 -15.48 13.27
C HIS A 201 -1.12 -14.34 14.24
N PRO A 202 -1.25 -14.57 15.56
CA PRO A 202 -0.69 -13.64 16.54
C PRO A 202 0.78 -13.38 16.25
N GLY A 203 1.18 -12.12 16.34
CA GLY A 203 2.57 -11.71 16.25
C GLY A 203 3.36 -12.21 17.46
N ARG A 204 4.67 -11.96 17.47
CA ARG A 204 5.52 -12.28 18.61
C ARG A 204 5.06 -11.52 19.86
N VAL A 205 5.10 -12.18 21.01
CA VAL A 205 4.95 -11.51 22.31
C VAL A 205 6.03 -10.45 22.50
N ARG A 206 5.72 -9.41 23.27
CA ARG A 206 6.62 -8.26 23.45
C ARG A 206 7.11 -8.19 24.88
N GLU A 207 8.29 -7.59 25.07
CA GLU A 207 8.84 -7.29 26.40
C GLU A 207 8.82 -8.49 27.35
N ALA A 208 9.29 -9.65 26.88
CA ALA A 208 9.43 -10.83 27.74
C ALA A 208 10.53 -10.58 28.77
N CYS A 209 10.19 -10.73 30.05
CA CYS A 209 11.07 -10.53 31.19
C CYS A 209 11.09 -11.78 32.08
N CYS A 210 12.26 -12.08 32.62
CA CYS A 210 12.46 -13.13 33.61
C CYS A 210 13.02 -12.52 34.89
N GLN A 211 12.47 -12.89 36.03
CA GLN A 211 12.94 -12.51 37.35
C GLN A 211 13.12 -13.78 38.18
N THR A 212 14.29 -13.93 38.78
CA THR A 212 14.58 -15.07 39.66
C THR A 212 14.61 -14.60 41.11
N SER A 213 14.09 -15.43 42.01
CA SER A 213 14.21 -15.22 43.45
C SER A 213 14.59 -16.53 44.12
N ILE A 214 15.68 -16.53 44.88
CA ILE A 214 16.10 -17.67 45.70
C ILE A 214 15.45 -17.48 47.08
N GLN A 215 14.62 -18.42 47.51
CA GLN A 215 13.95 -18.36 48.82
C GLN A 215 14.76 -19.09 49.88
N THR A 216 15.32 -20.24 49.54
CA THR A 216 16.22 -21.03 50.39
C THR A 216 17.33 -21.66 49.53
N PRO A 217 18.38 -22.26 50.12
CA PRO A 217 19.41 -22.97 49.35
C PRO A 217 18.88 -24.10 48.45
N ASN A 218 17.65 -24.58 48.69
CA ASN A 218 17.01 -25.66 47.93
C ASN A 218 15.78 -25.19 47.13
N GLU A 219 15.34 -23.94 47.28
CA GLU A 219 14.12 -23.43 46.63
C GLU A 219 14.39 -22.13 45.89
N ALA A 220 14.12 -22.14 44.58
CA ALA A 220 14.14 -20.97 43.73
C ALA A 220 12.81 -20.82 43.00
N LYS A 221 12.48 -19.58 42.64
CA LYS A 221 11.32 -19.25 41.82
C LYS A 221 11.75 -18.47 40.60
N LEU A 222 11.12 -18.77 39.48
CA LEU A 222 11.29 -18.06 38.22
C LEU A 222 9.96 -17.41 37.84
N THR A 223 9.91 -16.09 37.85
CA THR A 223 8.76 -15.32 37.38
C THR A 223 9.00 -14.88 35.95
N VAL A 224 8.09 -15.23 35.05
CA VAL A 224 8.14 -14.88 33.64
C VAL A 224 6.94 -14.01 33.32
N SER A 225 7.17 -12.85 32.70
CA SER A 225 6.12 -11.93 32.28
C SER A 225 6.33 -11.41 30.88
N TRP A 226 5.26 -11.07 30.16
CA TRP A 226 5.32 -10.52 28.81
C TRP A 226 4.11 -9.63 28.52
N GLN A 227 4.19 -8.89 27.41
CA GLN A 227 3.05 -8.15 26.85
C GLN A 227 2.41 -8.90 25.69
N ILE A 228 1.11 -8.68 25.51
CA ILE A 228 0.33 -9.22 24.39
C ILE A 228 0.93 -8.82 23.03
N PRO A 229 0.81 -9.70 22.01
CA PRO A 229 1.14 -9.36 20.63
C PRO A 229 0.37 -8.14 20.15
N TRP A 230 1.04 -7.23 19.43
CA TRP A 230 0.46 -5.96 18.98
C TRP A 230 -0.77 -6.14 18.07
N ASN A 231 -0.81 -7.22 17.29
CA ASN A 231 -1.87 -7.48 16.32
C ASN A 231 -3.04 -8.26 16.89
N LEU A 232 -2.97 -8.71 18.15
CA LEU A 232 -3.98 -9.57 18.76
C LEU A 232 -5.37 -8.92 18.74
N LYS A 233 -5.43 -7.59 18.94
CA LYS A 233 -6.68 -6.81 18.87
C LYS A 233 -7.38 -6.83 17.51
N TYR A 234 -6.66 -7.20 16.44
CA TYR A 234 -7.22 -7.34 15.09
C TYR A 234 -7.63 -8.79 14.78
N LEU A 235 -7.19 -9.75 15.60
CA LEU A 235 -7.56 -11.14 15.49
C LEU A 235 -8.85 -11.36 16.25
N LYS A 236 -9.92 -11.77 15.56
CA LYS A 236 -11.22 -12.06 16.18
C LYS A 236 -11.18 -13.39 16.93
N VAL A 237 -10.38 -13.47 17.99
CA VAL A 237 -10.16 -14.67 18.81
C VAL A 237 -10.96 -14.57 20.12
N ARG A 238 -11.49 -15.70 20.58
CA ARG A 238 -12.27 -15.77 21.83
C ARG A 238 -11.40 -16.03 23.06
N GLU A 239 -10.33 -16.79 22.87
CA GLU A 239 -9.42 -17.22 23.93
C GLU A 239 -7.98 -17.13 23.39
N VAL A 240 -7.06 -16.75 24.27
CA VAL A 240 -5.64 -16.62 23.97
C VAL A 240 -4.87 -17.35 25.06
N LYS A 241 -4.01 -18.27 24.65
CA LYS A 241 -3.11 -19.01 25.51
C LYS A 241 -1.69 -18.86 24.99
N TYR A 242 -0.73 -18.93 25.90
CA TYR A 242 0.69 -18.76 25.62
C TYR A 242 1.41 -20.07 25.91
N GLU A 243 2.28 -20.45 24.99
CA GLU A 243 3.23 -21.55 25.21
C GLU A 243 4.48 -20.96 25.85
N VAL A 244 4.82 -21.42 27.06
CA VAL A 244 6.05 -21.05 27.75
C VAL A 244 6.94 -22.27 27.86
N TRP A 245 8.12 -22.20 27.25
CA TRP A 245 9.11 -23.29 27.28
C TRP A 245 10.29 -22.85 28.13
N ILE A 246 10.67 -23.67 29.10
CA ILE A 246 11.78 -23.43 30.01
C ILE A 246 12.80 -24.56 29.84
N GLN A 247 14.05 -24.23 29.54
CA GLN A 247 15.13 -25.18 29.33
C GLN A 247 16.30 -24.84 30.25
N GLU A 248 16.81 -25.83 30.98
CA GLU A 248 18.07 -25.69 31.71
C GLU A 248 19.23 -25.60 30.71
N GLN A 249 20.12 -24.63 30.88
CA GLN A 249 21.21 -24.40 29.94
C GLN A 249 22.16 -25.61 29.93
N GLY A 250 22.32 -26.24 28.76
CA GLY A 250 23.14 -27.44 28.58
C GLY A 250 22.35 -28.74 28.50
N GLU A 251 21.07 -28.72 28.87
CA GLU A 251 20.16 -29.85 28.72
C GLU A 251 19.45 -29.82 27.35
N ASN A 252 19.09 -30.99 26.81
CA ASN A 252 18.32 -31.09 25.56
C ASN A 252 16.81 -31.18 25.79
N THR A 253 16.37 -31.19 27.04
CA THR A 253 14.95 -31.29 27.40
C THR A 253 14.41 -29.94 27.85
N TYR A 254 13.14 -29.67 27.53
CA TYR A 254 12.44 -28.46 27.94
C TYR A 254 11.17 -28.81 28.69
N MET A 255 10.74 -27.88 29.55
CA MET A 255 9.49 -27.95 30.30
C MET A 255 8.46 -27.03 29.61
N PRO A 256 7.47 -27.59 28.89
CA PRO A 256 6.44 -26.79 28.23
C PRO A 256 5.25 -26.54 29.14
N TYR A 257 4.75 -25.31 29.12
CA TYR A 257 3.56 -24.87 29.85
C TYR A 257 2.61 -24.13 28.93
N ILE A 258 1.30 -24.25 29.17
CA ILE A 258 0.28 -23.45 28.50
C ILE A 258 -0.38 -22.55 29.53
N LEU A 259 -0.25 -21.23 29.35
CA LEU A 259 -0.70 -20.23 30.32
C LEU A 259 -1.72 -19.27 29.70
N PRO A 260 -2.84 -18.96 30.38
CA PRO A 260 -3.79 -17.94 29.92
C PRO A 260 -3.40 -16.52 30.36
N GLN A 261 -2.41 -16.40 31.23
CA GLN A 261 -2.01 -15.18 31.93
C GLN A 261 -0.65 -14.68 31.47
N LEU A 262 -0.46 -13.35 31.52
CA LEU A 262 0.72 -12.65 31.01
C LEU A 262 1.91 -12.63 31.98
N ASN A 263 1.72 -13.17 33.17
CA ASN A 263 2.73 -13.27 34.21
C ASN A 263 2.48 -14.56 35.00
N TYR A 264 3.53 -15.34 35.24
CA TYR A 264 3.46 -16.54 36.04
C TYR A 264 4.76 -16.81 36.78
N THR A 265 4.66 -17.31 38.01
CA THR A 265 5.79 -17.71 38.84
C THR A 265 5.86 -19.22 38.92
N PHE A 266 6.93 -19.78 38.38
CA PHE A 266 7.28 -21.19 38.46
C PHE A 266 8.09 -21.44 39.73
N SER A 267 7.59 -22.30 40.61
CA SER A 267 8.32 -22.84 41.78
C SER A 267 8.80 -24.26 41.55
N ASP A 268 8.04 -25.02 40.75
CA ASP A 268 8.25 -26.45 40.61
C ASP A 268 9.35 -26.71 39.57
N ASN A 269 10.30 -27.58 39.90
CA ASN A 269 11.44 -27.94 39.05
C ASN A 269 12.38 -26.76 38.70
N ILE A 270 12.35 -25.68 39.48
CA ILE A 270 13.29 -24.56 39.38
C ILE A 270 14.39 -24.71 40.42
N LYS A 271 15.62 -24.94 39.95
CA LYS A 271 16.79 -25.15 40.78
C LYS A 271 17.47 -23.80 41.12
N PRO A 272 17.93 -23.62 42.36
CA PRO A 272 18.81 -22.51 42.71
C PRO A 272 20.11 -22.54 41.91
N PHE A 273 20.66 -21.36 41.59
CA PHE A 273 21.94 -21.22 40.89
C PHE A 273 22.02 -21.87 39.50
N THR A 274 20.87 -22.12 38.87
CA THR A 274 20.76 -22.68 37.52
C THR A 274 20.33 -21.61 36.52
N THR A 275 20.96 -21.59 35.35
CA THR A 275 20.58 -20.72 34.24
C THR A 275 19.51 -21.40 33.39
N TYR A 276 18.42 -20.68 33.12
CA TYR A 276 17.33 -21.15 32.27
C TYR A 276 17.20 -20.28 31.02
N LEU A 277 16.95 -20.93 29.89
CA LEU A 277 16.50 -20.29 28.65
C LEU A 277 14.98 -20.40 28.60
N VAL A 278 14.32 -19.27 28.33
CA VAL A 278 12.85 -19.17 28.33
C VAL A 278 12.35 -18.62 27.00
N TRP A 279 11.38 -19.31 26.41
CA TRP A 279 10.66 -18.85 25.23
C TRP A 279 9.18 -18.72 25.55
N VAL A 280 8.55 -17.69 24.98
CA VAL A 280 7.12 -17.45 25.10
C VAL A 280 6.57 -17.23 23.68
N ARG A 281 5.50 -17.95 23.34
CA ARG A 281 4.82 -17.91 22.04
C ARG A 281 3.33 -17.69 22.22
#